data_AF-A0A925PD03-F1
#
_entry.id   AF-A0A925PD03-F1
#
_cell.length_a   1.000
_cell.length_b   1.000
_cell.length_c   1.000
_cell.angle_alpha   90.00
_cell.angle_beta   90.00
_cell.angle_gamma   90.00
#
_symmetry.space_group_name_H-M   'P 1'
#
loop_
_entity.id
_entity.type
_entity.pdbx_description
1 polymer ?
#
loop_
_entity_poly.entity_id
_entity_poly.type
_entity_poly.pdbx_seq_one_letter_code
_entity_poly.pdbx_strand_id
1 'polypeptide(L)'
;SWIHLLLGSSAGIFLIVISLRRMFACRISYNNRYTVKLEYEGRRVELTGMLDTGNGLYTVIGRKPVVLVNQYAIEPILSEQVVVFLRDNNPNVWLANLDKCMDLAWLSRIQVIPYHGIGSKSMLLAFRPDGFMVSGSFGCIETNDVVIGIYSGTLSGDGAYAVLLHPQVMNGLSKKEGVSICA
;
A
#
# COMPACT_ATOMS: atom_id res chain seq x y z
N SER A 1 23.80 -2.64 51.75
CA SER A 1 22.61 -3.42 52.18
C SER A 1 22.09 -4.23 51.00
N TRP A 2 21.96 -5.55 51.16
CA TRP A 2 21.55 -6.51 50.11
C TRP A 2 20.19 -6.19 49.47
N ILE A 3 19.35 -5.41 50.17
CA ILE A 3 18.03 -4.97 49.73
C ILE A 3 18.07 -4.08 48.48
N HIS A 4 19.04 -3.17 48.36
CA HIS A 4 19.15 -2.30 47.17
C HIS A 4 19.57 -3.06 45.91
N LEU A 5 20.31 -4.15 46.09
CA LEU A 5 20.79 -5.00 45.00
C LEU A 5 19.64 -5.86 44.43
N LEU A 6 18.76 -6.35 45.31
CA LEU A 6 17.53 -7.06 44.93
C LEU A 6 16.51 -6.13 44.24
N LEU A 7 16.31 -4.91 44.75
CA LEU A 7 15.40 -3.93 44.12
C LEU A 7 15.87 -3.52 42.72
N GLY A 8 17.17 -3.25 42.56
CA GLY A 8 17.73 -2.86 41.25
C GLY A 8 17.61 -3.97 40.20
N SER A 9 17.84 -5.23 40.61
CA SER A 9 17.70 -6.39 39.72
C SER A 9 16.25 -6.58 39.24
N SER A 10 15.27 -6.46 40.14
CA SER A 10 13.85 -6.58 39.79
C SER A 10 13.41 -5.48 38.81
N ALA A 11 13.81 -4.23 39.05
CA ALA A 11 13.49 -3.11 38.16
C ALA A 11 14.14 -3.28 36.77
N GLY A 12 15.38 -3.77 36.71
CA GLY A 12 16.08 -4.08 35.47
C GLY A 12 15.38 -5.19 34.67
N ILE A 13 15.03 -6.30 35.33
CA ILE A 13 14.28 -7.39 34.70
C ILE A 13 12.92 -6.89 34.21
N PHE A 14 12.22 -6.06 34.99
CA PHE A 14 10.94 -5.48 34.59
C PHE A 14 11.07 -4.58 33.34
N LEU A 15 12.09 -3.72 33.29
CA LEU A 15 12.38 -2.90 32.11
C LEU A 15 12.78 -3.74 30.88
N ILE A 16 13.58 -4.78 31.08
CA ILE A 16 13.96 -5.73 30.03
C ILE A 16 12.74 -6.49 29.52
N VAL A 17 11.88 -6.99 30.41
CA VAL A 17 10.64 -7.69 30.04
C VAL A 17 9.68 -6.75 29.31
N ILE A 18 9.54 -5.48 29.73
CA ILE A 18 8.74 -4.49 28.99
C ILE A 18 9.33 -4.22 27.60
N SER A 19 10.65 -4.07 27.50
CA SER A 19 11.34 -3.79 26.24
C SER A 19 11.26 -4.97 25.28
N LEU A 20 11.46 -6.20 25.79
CA LEU A 20 11.30 -7.43 25.04
C LEU A 20 9.84 -7.66 24.66
N ARG A 21 8.87 -7.44 25.56
CA ARG A 21 7.44 -7.51 25.23
C ARG A 21 7.05 -6.51 24.14
N ARG A 22 7.60 -5.29 24.15
CA ARG A 22 7.42 -4.32 23.06
C ARG A 22 8.04 -4.82 21.75
N MET A 23 9.23 -5.38 21.80
CA MET A 23 9.88 -5.95 20.61
C MET A 23 9.13 -7.17 20.05
N PHE A 24 8.67 -8.08 20.91
CA PHE A 24 7.89 -9.27 20.52
C PHE A 24 6.48 -8.92 20.06
N ALA A 25 5.82 -7.94 20.68
CA ALA A 25 4.53 -7.41 20.20
C ALA A 25 4.66 -6.81 18.79
N CYS A 26 5.78 -6.15 18.47
CA CYS A 26 6.08 -5.74 17.10
C CYS A 26 6.45 -6.92 16.17
N ARG A 27 6.94 -8.05 16.72
CA ARG A 27 7.44 -9.19 15.93
C ARG A 27 6.36 -10.23 15.59
N ILE A 28 5.22 -10.19 16.26
CA ILE A 28 4.07 -11.09 16.00
C ILE A 28 3.09 -10.38 15.07
N SER A 29 3.42 -10.36 13.78
CA SER A 29 2.47 -10.27 12.66
C SER A 29 3.09 -11.02 11.48
N TYR A 30 3.06 -12.35 11.57
CA TYR A 30 3.87 -13.26 10.73
C TYR A 30 3.15 -13.73 9.46
N ASN A 31 2.20 -12.94 8.94
CA ASN A 31 1.78 -13.00 7.55
C ASN A 31 1.17 -11.65 7.14
N ASN A 32 2.01 -10.65 6.85
CA ASN A 32 1.59 -9.30 6.41
C ASN A 32 1.01 -9.30 4.98
N ARG A 33 0.46 -10.42 4.53
CA ARG A 33 -0.10 -10.61 3.19
C ARG A 33 -1.62 -10.53 3.27
N TYR A 34 -2.19 -9.76 2.37
CA TYR A 34 -3.60 -9.46 2.30
C TYR A 34 -4.08 -9.70 0.87
N THR A 35 -5.32 -10.12 0.72
CA THR A 35 -5.99 -10.14 -0.57
C THR A 35 -6.51 -8.75 -0.86
N VAL A 36 -6.11 -8.17 -1.98
CA VAL A 36 -6.48 -6.83 -2.43
C VAL A 36 -7.36 -6.96 -3.66
N LYS A 37 -8.58 -6.43 -3.60
CA LYS A 37 -9.47 -6.32 -4.76
C LYS A 37 -9.51 -4.87 -5.22
N LEU A 38 -9.22 -4.69 -6.51
CA LEU A 38 -9.21 -3.40 -7.20
C LEU A 38 -10.32 -3.40 -8.24
N GLU A 39 -11.05 -2.29 -8.31
CA GLU A 39 -12.09 -2.07 -9.31
C GLU A 39 -11.86 -0.76 -10.06
N TYR A 40 -11.96 -0.84 -11.39
CA TYR A 40 -11.86 0.31 -12.29
C TYR A 40 -12.72 0.04 -13.54
N GLU A 41 -13.62 0.97 -13.86
CA GLU A 41 -14.57 0.88 -14.98
C GLU A 41 -15.33 -0.46 -15.05
N GLY A 42 -15.78 -0.95 -13.89
CA GLY A 42 -16.52 -2.21 -13.76
C GLY A 42 -15.69 -3.48 -13.96
N ARG A 43 -14.38 -3.36 -14.23
CA ARG A 43 -13.43 -4.47 -14.24
C ARG A 43 -12.79 -4.62 -12.88
N ARG A 44 -12.54 -5.87 -12.47
CA ARG A 44 -11.99 -6.20 -11.16
C ARG A 44 -10.77 -7.10 -11.28
N VAL A 45 -9.79 -6.88 -10.42
CA VAL A 45 -8.64 -7.77 -10.24
C VAL A 45 -8.42 -8.04 -8.76
N GLU A 46 -8.07 -9.27 -8.45
CA GLU A 46 -7.69 -9.71 -7.10
C GLU A 46 -6.19 -10.00 -7.09
N LEU A 47 -5.47 -9.36 -6.16
CA LEU A 47 -4.01 -9.40 -6.05
C LEU A 47 -3.59 -9.73 -4.62
N THR A 48 -2.41 -10.32 -4.47
CA THR A 48 -1.77 -10.44 -3.15
C THR A 48 -0.99 -9.17 -2.86
N GLY A 49 -1.31 -8.51 -1.74
CA GLY A 49 -0.61 -7.33 -1.24
C GLY A 49 0.14 -7.57 0.05
N MET A 50 1.21 -6.83 0.26
CA MET A 50 1.99 -6.82 1.49
C MET A 50 1.79 -5.49 2.22
N LEU A 51 1.54 -5.54 3.53
CA LEU A 51 1.56 -4.34 4.37
C LEU A 51 2.99 -3.82 4.53
N ASP A 52 3.25 -2.65 3.95
CA ASP A 52 4.54 -1.97 4.03
C ASP A 52 4.44 -0.78 4.98
N THR A 53 4.95 -0.96 6.20
CA THR A 53 4.99 0.11 7.22
C THR A 53 5.91 1.28 6.83
N GLY A 54 6.80 1.08 5.86
CA GLY A 54 7.69 2.11 5.32
C GLY A 54 7.08 2.94 4.21
N ASN A 55 5.94 2.52 3.65
CA ASN A 55 5.25 3.29 2.62
C ASN A 55 4.59 4.53 3.23
N GLY A 56 5.22 5.70 3.04
CA GLY A 56 4.73 7.00 3.47
C GLY A 56 4.18 7.86 2.34
N LEU A 57 3.78 7.27 1.21
CA LEU A 57 3.32 8.00 0.04
C LEU A 57 1.88 8.49 0.20
N TYR A 58 1.67 9.78 -0.07
CA TYR A 58 0.37 10.42 -0.04
C TYR A 58 0.16 11.27 -1.30
N THR A 59 -1.11 11.47 -1.68
CA THR A 59 -1.47 12.47 -2.68
C THR A 59 -1.12 13.87 -2.19
N VAL A 60 -0.70 14.74 -3.13
CA VAL A 60 -0.39 16.15 -2.82
C VAL A 60 -1.63 16.88 -2.33
N ILE A 61 -2.75 16.66 -3.01
CA ILE A 61 -4.05 17.25 -2.68
C ILE A 61 -4.88 16.20 -1.95
N GLY A 62 -5.44 16.57 -0.79
CA GLY A 62 -6.31 15.71 0.01
C GLY A 62 -5.60 14.65 0.85
N ARG A 63 -4.27 14.49 0.73
CA ARG A 63 -3.44 13.55 1.51
C ARG A 63 -4.03 12.15 1.64
N LYS A 64 -4.49 11.59 0.53
CA LYS A 64 -4.97 10.20 0.45
C LYS A 64 -3.77 9.25 0.42
N PRO A 65 -3.82 8.11 1.13
CA PRO A 65 -2.75 7.11 1.09
C PRO A 65 -2.58 6.54 -0.32
N VAL A 66 -1.33 6.32 -0.72
CA VAL A 66 -0.99 5.74 -2.02
C VAL A 66 -0.57 4.27 -1.85
N VAL A 67 -1.31 3.38 -2.50
CA VAL A 67 -0.99 1.95 -2.57
C VAL A 67 -0.22 1.70 -3.86
N LEU A 68 0.96 1.08 -3.76
CA LEU A 68 1.76 0.76 -4.94
C LEU A 68 1.33 -0.56 -5.52
N VAL A 69 1.16 -0.63 -6.82
CA VAL A 69 0.79 -1.86 -7.52
C VAL A 69 1.68 -2.08 -8.72
N ASN A 70 2.11 -3.32 -8.92
CA ASN A 70 2.90 -3.69 -10.10
C ASN A 70 2.09 -3.42 -11.38
N GLN A 71 2.72 -2.76 -12.36
CA GLN A 71 2.06 -2.38 -13.61
C GLN A 71 1.38 -3.56 -14.32
N TYR A 72 2.04 -4.72 -14.38
CA TYR A 72 1.52 -5.88 -15.09
C TYR A 72 0.34 -6.54 -14.36
N ALA A 73 0.27 -6.37 -13.05
CA ALA A 73 -0.79 -6.93 -12.23
C ALA A 73 -2.13 -6.18 -12.38
N ILE A 74 -2.10 -4.91 -12.79
CA ILE A 74 -3.30 -4.08 -12.98
C ILE A 74 -3.80 -4.02 -14.42
N GLU A 75 -3.02 -4.49 -15.39
CA GLU A 75 -3.45 -4.49 -16.80
C GLU A 75 -4.85 -5.08 -17.06
N PRO A 76 -5.30 -6.16 -16.36
CA PRO A 76 -6.63 -6.72 -16.59
C PRO A 76 -7.79 -5.76 -16.34
N ILE A 77 -7.59 -4.74 -15.48
CA ILE A 77 -8.63 -3.73 -15.20
C ILE A 77 -8.49 -2.47 -16.05
N LEU A 78 -7.38 -2.29 -16.77
CA LEU A 78 -7.13 -1.12 -17.60
C LEU A 78 -7.66 -1.35 -19.03
N SER A 79 -7.89 -0.27 -19.76
CA SER A 79 -8.20 -0.34 -21.18
C SER A 79 -6.94 -0.71 -21.99
N GLU A 80 -7.14 -1.26 -23.18
CA GLU A 80 -6.03 -1.61 -24.09
C GLU A 80 -5.14 -0.39 -24.39
N GLN A 81 -5.74 0.80 -24.54
CA GLN A 81 -5.03 2.05 -24.81
C GLN A 81 -4.08 2.43 -23.67
N VAL A 82 -4.50 2.24 -22.42
CA VAL A 82 -3.65 2.49 -21.25
C VAL A 82 -2.55 1.44 -21.15
N VAL A 83 -2.86 0.15 -21.39
CA VAL A 83 -1.86 -0.93 -21.35
C VAL A 83 -0.77 -0.71 -22.39
N VAL A 84 -1.14 -0.39 -23.63
CA VAL A 84 -0.20 -0.06 -24.71
C VAL A 84 0.65 1.15 -24.32
N PHE A 85 0.04 2.22 -23.81
CA PHE A 85 0.75 3.39 -23.34
C PHE A 85 1.79 3.06 -22.25
N LEU A 86 1.42 2.27 -21.23
CA LEU A 86 2.32 1.90 -20.13
C LEU A 86 3.48 1.01 -20.61
N ARG A 87 3.23 0.09 -21.55
CA ARG A 87 4.25 -0.84 -22.08
C ARG A 87 5.22 -0.21 -23.06
N ASP A 88 4.74 0.66 -23.95
CA ASP A 88 5.54 1.24 -25.04
C ASP A 88 6.42 2.40 -24.59
N ASN A 89 6.18 2.93 -23.38
CA ASN A 89 6.92 4.07 -22.84
C ASN A 89 7.75 3.65 -21.63
N ASN A 90 8.97 4.20 -21.54
CA ASN A 90 9.77 4.05 -20.34
C ASN A 90 9.04 4.70 -19.13
N PRO A 91 9.01 4.07 -17.95
CA PRO A 91 8.35 4.61 -16.76
C PRO A 91 8.76 6.04 -16.39
N ASN A 92 10.02 6.41 -16.66
CA ASN A 92 10.55 7.74 -16.41
C ASN A 92 9.95 8.82 -17.33
N VAL A 93 9.36 8.44 -18.47
CA VAL A 93 8.77 9.36 -19.45
C VAL A 93 7.24 9.25 -19.55
N TRP A 94 6.59 8.39 -18.76
CA TRP A 94 5.12 8.30 -18.74
C TRP A 94 4.47 9.66 -18.54
N LEU A 95 4.93 10.43 -17.54
CA LEU A 95 4.37 11.75 -17.27
C LEU A 95 4.50 12.71 -18.45
N ALA A 96 5.62 12.66 -19.18
CA ALA A 96 5.88 13.54 -20.32
C ALA A 96 5.11 13.15 -21.58
N ASN A 97 4.63 11.90 -21.66
CA ASN A 97 3.92 11.34 -22.81
C ASN A 97 2.43 11.09 -22.52
N LEU A 98 1.87 11.62 -21.43
CA LEU A 98 0.46 11.39 -21.07
C LEU A 98 -0.52 11.82 -22.20
N ASP A 99 -0.14 12.80 -23.00
CA ASP A 99 -0.86 13.27 -24.19
C ASP A 99 -1.02 12.20 -25.29
N LYS A 100 -0.17 11.16 -25.27
CA LYS A 100 -0.25 10.03 -26.21
C LYS A 100 -1.26 8.97 -25.78
N CYS A 101 -1.73 8.99 -24.53
CA CYS A 101 -2.76 8.07 -24.08
C CYS A 101 -4.13 8.56 -24.59
N MET A 102 -4.85 7.71 -25.32
CA MET A 102 -6.16 8.06 -25.89
C MET A 102 -7.34 7.84 -24.93
N ASP A 103 -7.08 7.33 -23.72
CA ASP A 103 -8.10 7.04 -22.71
C ASP A 103 -8.35 8.26 -21.82
N LEU A 104 -9.32 9.09 -22.23
CA LEU A 104 -9.71 10.29 -21.50
C LEU A 104 -10.29 10.00 -20.11
N ALA A 105 -10.98 8.86 -19.95
CA ALA A 105 -11.58 8.48 -18.67
C ALA A 105 -10.49 8.19 -17.63
N TRP A 106 -9.46 7.45 -18.04
CA TRP A 106 -8.30 7.19 -17.20
C TRP A 106 -7.48 8.45 -16.93
N LEU A 107 -7.18 9.24 -17.96
CA LEU A 107 -6.45 10.51 -17.81
C LEU A 107 -7.13 11.47 -16.84
N SER A 108 -8.48 11.51 -16.81
CA SER A 108 -9.23 12.36 -15.88
C SER A 108 -9.05 11.99 -14.40
N ARG A 109 -8.54 10.78 -14.11
CA ARG A 109 -8.34 10.23 -12.77
C ARG A 109 -6.86 10.12 -12.38
N ILE A 110 -5.96 10.52 -13.26
CA ILE A 110 -4.51 10.50 -13.04
C ILE A 110 -4.11 11.56 -12.02
N GLN A 111 -3.14 11.19 -11.19
CA GLN A 111 -2.49 12.03 -10.21
C GLN A 111 -0.98 11.75 -10.26
N VAL A 112 -0.21 12.80 -9.99
CA VAL A 112 1.25 12.69 -9.89
C VAL A 112 1.63 12.71 -8.42
N ILE A 113 2.38 11.69 -8.00
CA ILE A 113 2.82 11.53 -6.61
C ILE A 113 4.32 11.80 -6.56
N PRO A 114 4.77 12.93 -6.00
CA PRO A 114 6.18 13.16 -5.77
C PRO A 114 6.68 12.17 -4.71
N TYR A 115 7.77 11.47 -5.00
CA TYR A 115 8.45 10.63 -4.01
C TYR A 115 9.95 10.91 -4.01
N HIS A 116 10.57 10.66 -2.85
CA HIS A 116 11.99 10.86 -2.64
C HIS A 116 12.67 9.50 -2.60
N GLY A 117 13.45 9.19 -3.62
CA GLY A 117 14.47 8.15 -3.54
C GLY A 117 15.72 8.70 -2.86
N ILE A 118 16.55 7.84 -2.28
CA ILE A 118 17.88 8.25 -1.80
C ILE A 118 18.67 8.76 -3.01
N GLY A 119 18.86 10.07 -3.09
CA GLY A 119 19.65 10.75 -4.12
C GLY A 119 18.88 11.38 -5.29
N SER A 120 17.57 11.19 -5.43
CA SER A 120 16.79 11.82 -6.51
C SER A 120 15.33 12.12 -6.13
N LYS A 121 14.79 13.24 -6.65
CA LYS A 121 13.36 13.53 -6.67
C LYS A 121 12.76 12.83 -7.88
N SER A 122 11.81 11.95 -7.66
CA SER A 122 11.12 11.20 -8.71
C SER A 122 9.62 11.41 -8.62
N MET A 123 8.94 11.19 -9.72
CA MET A 123 7.49 11.29 -9.82
C MET A 123 6.92 9.92 -10.12
N LEU A 124 5.85 9.56 -9.43
CA LEU A 124 5.12 8.33 -9.63
C LEU A 124 3.77 8.66 -10.28
N LEU A 125 3.43 7.94 -11.34
CA LEU A 125 2.12 8.02 -11.95
C LEU A 125 1.12 7.19 -11.13
N ALA A 126 -0.01 7.79 -10.79
CA ALA A 126 -1.03 7.13 -9.98
C ALA A 126 -2.42 7.46 -10.49
N PHE A 127 -3.40 6.59 -10.25
CA PHE A 127 -4.79 6.82 -10.65
C PHE A 127 -5.78 6.51 -9.52
N ARG A 128 -6.94 7.17 -9.56
CA ARG A 128 -8.02 6.92 -8.60
C ARG A 128 -8.89 5.74 -9.06
N PRO A 129 -8.97 4.63 -8.30
CA PRO A 129 -9.84 3.50 -8.62
C PRO A 129 -11.31 3.84 -8.33
N ASP A 130 -12.23 3.00 -8.80
CA ASP A 130 -13.65 3.08 -8.45
C ASP A 130 -13.95 2.38 -7.12
N GLY A 131 -13.25 1.28 -6.85
CA GLY A 131 -13.38 0.51 -5.62
C GLY A 131 -12.06 -0.09 -5.20
N PHE A 132 -11.86 -0.16 -3.88
CA PHE A 132 -10.69 -0.79 -3.28
C PHE A 132 -11.07 -1.52 -2.00
N MET A 133 -10.67 -2.79 -1.93
CA MET A 133 -10.98 -3.66 -0.82
C MET A 133 -9.76 -4.47 -0.41
N VAL A 134 -9.54 -4.59 0.90
CA VAL A 134 -8.45 -5.37 1.49
C VAL A 134 -9.04 -6.38 2.46
N SER A 135 -8.76 -7.65 2.21
CA SER A 135 -9.19 -8.76 3.05
C SER A 135 -7.98 -9.44 3.67
N GLY A 136 -8.07 -9.74 4.97
CA GLY A 136 -7.09 -10.51 5.70
C GLY A 136 -7.74 -11.46 6.70
N SER A 137 -6.94 -12.11 7.53
CA SER A 137 -7.39 -13.12 8.50
C SER A 137 -8.40 -12.58 9.53
N PHE A 138 -8.41 -11.27 9.75
CA PHE A 138 -9.17 -10.61 10.81
C PHE A 138 -10.34 -9.76 10.27
N GLY A 139 -10.61 -9.81 8.97
CA GLY A 139 -11.74 -9.08 8.37
C GLY A 139 -11.43 -8.45 7.01
N CYS A 140 -12.37 -7.60 6.58
CA CYS A 140 -12.34 -6.91 5.30
C CYS A 140 -12.50 -5.40 5.51
N ILE A 141 -11.73 -4.61 4.75
CA ILE A 141 -11.83 -3.16 4.68
C ILE A 141 -12.21 -2.79 3.26
N GLU A 142 -13.26 -1.99 3.10
CA GLU A 142 -13.59 -1.33 1.85
C GLU A 142 -13.41 0.17 2.00
N THR A 143 -12.74 0.82 1.04
CA THR A 143 -12.48 2.25 1.06
C THR A 143 -12.33 2.83 -0.35
N ASN A 144 -12.81 4.06 -0.52
CA ASN A 144 -12.60 4.85 -1.75
C ASN A 144 -11.55 5.97 -1.52
N ASP A 145 -11.00 6.06 -0.31
CA ASP A 145 -9.98 7.04 0.07
C ASP A 145 -8.58 6.46 -0.10
N VAL A 146 -8.29 6.03 -1.32
CA VAL A 146 -6.98 5.51 -1.72
C VAL A 146 -6.67 5.90 -3.16
N VAL A 147 -5.39 5.97 -3.49
CA VAL A 147 -4.91 6.18 -4.86
C VAL A 147 -3.91 5.07 -5.21
N ILE A 148 -3.95 4.59 -6.44
CA ILE A 148 -3.14 3.47 -6.91
C ILE A 148 -1.93 4.01 -7.67
N GLY A 149 -0.75 3.88 -7.07
CA GLY A 149 0.52 4.21 -7.70
C GLY A 149 1.01 3.06 -8.57
N ILE A 150 1.31 3.34 -9.84
CA ILE A 150 1.72 2.33 -10.81
C ILE A 150 3.24 2.17 -10.72
N TYR A 151 3.68 0.99 -10.30
CA TYR A 151 5.09 0.67 -10.17
C TYR A 151 5.52 -0.31 -11.27
N SER A 152 6.45 0.12 -12.12
CA SER A 152 6.97 -0.67 -13.24
C SER A 152 8.06 -1.67 -12.86
N GLY A 153 8.66 -1.51 -11.67
CA GLY A 153 9.70 -2.40 -11.17
C GLY A 153 9.12 -3.65 -10.50
N THR A 154 10.02 -4.48 -9.98
CA THR A 154 9.66 -5.68 -9.21
C THR A 154 9.40 -5.30 -7.76
N LEU A 155 8.18 -5.54 -7.27
CA LEU A 155 7.84 -5.35 -5.86
C LEU A 155 8.30 -6.52 -4.99
N SER A 156 8.13 -7.76 -5.47
CA SER A 156 8.60 -8.97 -4.80
C SER A 156 9.55 -9.75 -5.70
N GLY A 157 10.78 -10.02 -5.24
CA GLY A 157 11.78 -10.73 -6.02
C GLY A 157 11.36 -12.16 -6.44
N ASP A 158 10.47 -12.77 -5.68
CA ASP A 158 9.89 -14.10 -5.91
C ASP A 158 8.44 -14.06 -6.44
N GLY A 159 7.89 -12.88 -6.72
CA GLY A 159 6.49 -12.71 -7.15
C GLY A 159 5.45 -12.96 -6.05
N ALA A 160 5.85 -13.06 -4.78
CA ALA A 160 4.94 -13.30 -3.66
C ALA A 160 3.81 -12.26 -3.51
N TYR A 161 4.07 -11.00 -3.86
CA TYR A 161 3.06 -9.96 -3.82
C TYR A 161 3.25 -8.99 -4.98
N ALA A 162 2.12 -8.42 -5.42
CA ALA A 162 2.05 -7.44 -6.49
C ALA A 162 1.58 -6.06 -5.99
N VAL A 163 1.29 -5.93 -4.70
CA VAL A 163 0.79 -4.70 -4.08
C VAL A 163 1.56 -4.38 -2.81
N LEU A 164 1.95 -3.12 -2.59
CA LEU A 164 2.41 -2.59 -1.30
C LEU A 164 1.33 -1.69 -0.70
N LEU A 165 0.73 -2.17 0.38
CA LEU A 165 -0.31 -1.47 1.11
C LEU A 165 0.31 -0.38 2.00
N HIS A 166 -0.31 0.80 1.97
CA HIS A 166 0.01 1.89 2.87
C HIS A 166 -0.57 1.62 4.27
N PRO A 167 0.17 1.87 5.37
CA PRO A 167 -0.25 1.50 6.73
C PRO A 167 -1.56 2.14 7.16
N GLN A 168 -1.83 3.38 6.72
CA GLN A 168 -3.10 4.07 7.01
C GLN A 168 -4.34 3.37 6.43
N VAL A 169 -4.22 2.57 5.35
CA VAL A 169 -5.34 1.78 4.82
C VAL A 169 -5.83 0.79 5.88
N MET A 170 -4.91 0.18 6.62
CA MET A 170 -5.21 -0.80 7.66
C MET A 170 -5.78 -0.17 8.93
N ASN A 171 -5.52 1.11 9.19
CA ASN A 171 -6.09 1.82 10.34
C ASN A 171 -7.63 1.88 10.31
N GLY A 172 -8.25 1.65 9.15
CA GLY A 172 -9.69 1.48 9.02
C GLY A 172 -10.26 0.31 9.84
N LEU A 173 -9.47 -0.72 10.12
CA LEU A 173 -9.86 -1.85 10.99
C LEU A 173 -10.02 -1.45 12.45
N SER A 174 -9.22 -0.48 12.92
CA SER A 174 -9.21 -0.07 14.33
C SER A 174 -10.27 0.99 14.64
N LYS A 175 -10.86 1.64 13.63
CA LYS A 175 -11.77 2.79 13.81
C LYS A 175 -13.25 2.46 13.63
N LYS A 176 -13.58 1.24 13.19
CA LYS A 176 -14.96 0.74 13.11
C LYS A 176 -15.17 -0.38 14.13
N GLU A 177 -15.58 -0.03 15.35
CA GLU A 177 -16.41 -0.91 16.19
C GLU A 177 -17.83 -1.05 15.60
N GLY A 178 -17.91 -1.32 14.30
CA GLY A 178 -19.14 -1.32 13.51
C GLY A 178 -18.87 -1.77 12.07
N VAL A 179 -17.97 -2.75 11.89
CA VAL A 179 -17.81 -3.42 10.60
C VAL A 179 -18.99 -4.37 10.42
N SER A 180 -19.79 -4.10 9.39
CA SER A 180 -20.70 -5.05 8.80
C SER A 180 -19.91 -6.29 8.42
N ILE A 181 -20.23 -7.40 9.07
CA ILE A 181 -19.80 -8.74 8.66
C ILE A 181 -20.46 -8.96 7.30
N CYS A 182 -19.68 -9.00 6.22
CA CYS A 182 -20.21 -9.41 4.93
C CYS A 182 -20.57 -10.90 5.03
N ALA A 183 -21.87 -11.19 4.88
CA ALA A 183 -22.39 -12.52 4.61
C ALA A 183 -22.12 -12.93 3.15
#